data_AF-T1ALV8-F1
#
_entry.id   AF-T1ALV8-F1
#
_cell.length_a   1.000
_cell.length_b   1.000
_cell.length_c   1.000
_cell.angle_alpha   90.00
_cell.angle_beta   90.00
_cell.angle_gamma   90.00
#
_symmetry.space_group_name_H-M   'P 1'
#
loop_
_entity.id
_entity.type
_entity.pdbx_description
1 polymer ?
#
loop_
_entity_poly.entity_id
_entity_poly.type
_entity_poly.pdbx_seq_one_letter_code
_entity_poly.pdbx_strand_id
1 'polypeptide(L)'
;MKNLSVKSRLGAVLAAALALSVPATVQAQTPVSSAKVVAAITRGVNYLLSQCKAKTYWEQNLIVPGKPEATSQFLGETALITESLLDVGQSLKLPQIDTSVQPMKGAINFLVTHDNKTTYATSFQANVLALLPQRRKYQAILRWDARFLVHSMHTDGGYHYAWGTADYAKYFPNVPGDWDNSNTQYGVLGAWAVEHAGLSL
;
A
#
# COMPACT_ATOMS: atom_id res chain seq x y z
N MET A 1 -31.24 72.22 14.28
CA MET A 1 -31.38 70.82 13.82
C MET A 1 -30.20 70.04 14.37
N LYS A 2 -30.42 69.19 15.39
CA LYS A 2 -29.35 68.47 16.11
C LYS A 2 -29.16 67.08 15.48
N ASN A 3 -27.95 66.83 14.95
CA ASN A 3 -27.52 65.55 14.41
C ASN A 3 -27.47 64.48 15.53
N LEU A 4 -28.39 63.52 15.48
CA LEU A 4 -28.35 62.32 16.30
C LEU A 4 -27.14 61.47 15.85
N SER A 5 -26.19 61.33 16.77
CA SER A 5 -24.94 60.59 16.64
C SER A 5 -25.18 59.13 16.21
N VAL A 6 -24.58 58.76 15.07
CA VAL A 6 -24.52 57.41 14.48
C VAL A 6 -24.03 56.34 15.46
N LYS A 7 -23.39 56.73 16.57
CA LYS A 7 -22.81 55.82 17.57
C LYS A 7 -23.84 55.04 18.41
N SER A 8 -25.11 55.45 18.47
CA SER A 8 -26.11 54.74 19.29
C SER A 8 -26.82 53.58 18.59
N ARG A 9 -26.74 53.46 17.26
CA ARG A 9 -27.37 52.36 16.50
C ARG A 9 -26.48 51.13 16.34
N LEU A 10 -25.15 51.27 16.45
CA LEU A 10 -24.22 50.14 16.38
C LEU A 10 -24.24 49.25 17.63
N GLY A 11 -24.50 49.83 18.81
CA GLY A 11 -24.51 49.09 20.09
C GLY A 11 -25.66 48.10 20.22
N ALA A 12 -26.83 48.42 19.65
CA ALA A 12 -28.01 47.55 19.71
C ALA A 12 -27.92 46.34 18.75
N VAL A 13 -27.22 46.47 17.62
CA VAL A 13 -27.05 45.37 16.64
C VAL A 13 -26.02 44.35 17.13
N LEU A 14 -24.96 44.78 17.83
CA LEU A 14 -23.95 43.86 18.37
C LEU A 14 -24.48 42.99 19.52
N ALA A 15 -25.38 43.52 20.35
CA ALA A 15 -26.00 42.77 21.44
C ALA A 15 -26.99 41.70 20.94
N ALA A 16 -27.68 41.94 19.82
CA ALA A 16 -28.58 40.96 19.20
C ALA A 16 -27.84 39.80 18.50
N ALA A 17 -26.64 40.05 17.97
CA ALA A 17 -25.83 39.01 17.32
C ALA A 17 -25.20 38.01 18.31
N LEU A 18 -24.94 38.42 19.55
CA LEU A 18 -24.41 37.57 20.62
C LEU A 18 -25.48 36.73 21.35
N ALA A 19 -26.76 37.09 21.22
CA ALA A 19 -27.87 36.34 21.82
C ALA A 19 -28.36 35.18 20.94
N LEU A 20 -27.91 35.10 19.67
CA LEU A 20 -28.27 34.02 18.72
C LEU A 20 -27.19 32.93 18.59
N SER A 21 -26.05 33.07 19.27
CA SER A 21 -25.08 31.99 19.41
C SER A 21 -25.53 31.02 20.50
N VAL A 22 -26.64 30.31 20.25
CA VAL A 22 -26.90 29.06 20.94
C VAL A 22 -25.70 28.17 20.59
N PRO A 23 -24.89 27.71 21.57
CA PRO A 23 -23.83 26.77 21.26
C PRO A 23 -24.52 25.58 20.60
N ALA A 24 -24.16 25.32 19.33
CA ALA A 24 -24.61 24.11 18.68
C ALA A 24 -24.26 22.98 19.64
N THR A 25 -25.27 22.31 20.17
CA THR A 25 -25.09 21.09 20.93
C THR A 25 -24.46 20.13 19.95
N VAL A 26 -23.13 20.06 19.97
CA VAL A 26 -22.35 19.05 19.26
C VAL A 26 -22.81 17.75 19.88
N GLN A 27 -23.81 17.11 19.26
CA GLN A 27 -24.16 15.75 19.58
C GLN A 27 -22.88 14.96 19.38
N ALA A 28 -22.30 14.49 20.49
CA ALA A 28 -21.18 13.59 20.44
C ALA A 28 -21.60 12.43 19.53
N GLN A 29 -20.93 12.29 18.39
CA GLN A 29 -21.21 11.19 17.47
C GLN A 29 -21.08 9.91 18.27
N THR A 30 -22.08 9.03 18.15
CA THR A 30 -22.03 7.73 18.82
C THR A 30 -20.70 7.07 18.48
N PRO A 31 -19.85 6.75 19.48
CA PRO A 31 -18.54 6.17 19.22
C PRO A 31 -18.66 4.94 18.33
N VAL A 32 -17.79 4.84 17.32
CA VAL A 32 -17.74 3.65 16.46
C VAL A 32 -17.28 2.47 17.31
N SER A 33 -18.14 1.46 17.47
CA SER A 33 -17.79 0.27 18.24
C SER A 33 -16.79 -0.62 17.50
N SER A 34 -15.95 -1.34 18.24
CA SER A 34 -15.01 -2.31 17.67
C SER A 34 -15.71 -3.35 16.79
N ALA A 35 -16.93 -3.75 17.15
CA ALA A 35 -17.74 -4.67 16.34
C ALA A 35 -18.07 -4.10 14.95
N LYS A 36 -18.37 -2.79 14.85
CA LYS A 36 -18.61 -2.12 13.55
C LYS A 36 -17.33 -2.07 12.72
N VAL A 37 -16.17 -1.85 13.36
CA VAL A 37 -14.86 -1.86 12.68
C VAL A 37 -14.55 -3.25 12.12
N VAL A 38 -14.64 -4.30 12.95
CA VAL A 38 -14.43 -5.68 12.52
C VAL A 38 -15.38 -6.05 11.38
N ALA A 39 -16.66 -5.71 11.50
CA ALA A 39 -17.62 -5.96 10.43
C ALA A 39 -17.27 -5.24 9.12
N ALA A 40 -16.71 -4.02 9.18
CA ALA A 40 -16.25 -3.30 8.00
C ALA A 40 -15.02 -3.97 7.35
N ILE A 41 -14.04 -4.37 8.16
CA ILE A 41 -12.84 -5.08 7.68
C ILE A 41 -13.26 -6.41 7.02
N THR A 42 -14.14 -7.18 7.66
CA THR A 42 -14.63 -8.45 7.12
C THR A 42 -15.36 -8.26 5.78
N ARG A 43 -16.12 -7.18 5.60
CA ARG A 43 -16.72 -6.86 4.29
C ARG A 43 -15.65 -6.57 3.23
N GLY A 44 -14.62 -5.82 3.58
CA GLY A 44 -13.47 -5.55 2.70
C GLY A 44 -12.74 -6.83 2.28
N VAL A 45 -12.45 -7.72 3.25
CA VAL A 45 -11.86 -9.04 3.00
C VAL A 45 -12.73 -9.84 2.03
N ASN A 46 -14.04 -9.96 2.31
CA ASN A 46 -14.94 -10.72 1.46
C ASN A 46 -15.02 -10.15 0.03
N TYR A 47 -15.01 -8.82 -0.10
CA TYR A 47 -14.95 -8.17 -1.40
C TYR A 47 -13.65 -8.54 -2.14
N LEU A 48 -12.48 -8.33 -1.53
CA LEU A 48 -11.21 -8.67 -2.16
C LEU A 48 -11.13 -10.14 -2.57
N LEU A 49 -11.53 -11.06 -1.69
CA LEU A 49 -11.57 -12.49 -1.99
C LEU A 49 -12.46 -12.83 -3.20
N SER A 50 -13.60 -12.14 -3.36
CA SER A 50 -14.50 -12.31 -4.50
C SER A 50 -13.92 -11.80 -5.82
N GLN A 51 -12.92 -10.91 -5.77
CA GLN A 51 -12.24 -10.41 -6.97
C GLN A 51 -11.10 -11.33 -7.43
N CYS A 52 -10.79 -12.39 -6.68
CA CYS A 52 -9.67 -13.27 -7.00
C CYS A 52 -9.96 -14.09 -8.27
N LYS A 53 -9.07 -13.97 -9.26
CA LYS A 53 -9.16 -14.66 -10.55
C LYS A 53 -8.58 -16.06 -10.44
N ALA A 54 -9.33 -17.05 -10.91
CA ALA A 54 -8.96 -18.46 -10.88
C ALA A 54 -8.46 -18.93 -9.49
N LYS A 55 -8.92 -18.29 -8.40
CA LYS A 55 -8.44 -18.49 -7.03
C LYS A 55 -6.90 -18.37 -6.89
N THR A 56 -6.26 -17.57 -7.73
CA THR A 56 -4.79 -17.56 -7.84
C THR A 56 -4.19 -16.15 -7.82
N TYR A 57 -4.83 -15.13 -8.39
CA TYR A 57 -4.22 -13.79 -8.48
C TYR A 57 -5.29 -12.71 -8.63
N TRP A 58 -4.89 -11.44 -8.59
CA TRP A 58 -5.78 -10.28 -8.78
C TRP A 58 -5.47 -9.42 -10.00
N GLU A 59 -4.34 -9.66 -10.67
CA GLU A 59 -3.88 -8.89 -11.84
C GLU A 59 -5.00 -8.56 -12.85
N GLN A 60 -5.26 -7.27 -13.05
CA GLN A 60 -6.16 -6.77 -14.08
C GLN A 60 -5.58 -6.95 -15.48
N ASN A 61 -4.28 -6.69 -15.62
CA ASN A 61 -3.56 -6.76 -16.88
C ASN A 61 -2.54 -7.90 -16.85
N LEU A 62 -2.90 -9.07 -17.38
CA LEU A 62 -1.94 -10.16 -17.55
C LEU A 62 -0.96 -9.83 -18.67
N ILE A 63 0.30 -10.18 -18.48
CA ILE A 63 1.30 -10.18 -19.55
C ILE A 63 0.84 -11.18 -20.61
N VAL A 64 0.53 -10.69 -21.80
CA VAL A 64 0.23 -11.54 -22.97
C VAL A 64 1.58 -11.93 -23.61
N PRO A 65 1.89 -13.24 -23.74
CA PRO A 65 3.11 -13.68 -24.41
C PRO A 65 3.25 -13.04 -25.79
N GLY A 66 4.42 -12.44 -26.06
CA GLY A 66 4.73 -11.81 -27.36
C GLY A 66 4.30 -10.34 -27.52
N LYS A 67 3.71 -9.70 -26.49
CA LYS A 67 3.51 -8.24 -26.47
C LYS A 67 4.59 -7.57 -25.61
N PRO A 68 5.33 -6.58 -26.15
CA PRO A 68 6.31 -5.82 -25.38
C PRO A 68 5.57 -4.80 -24.53
N GLU A 69 4.94 -5.26 -23.46
CA GLU A 69 4.44 -4.39 -22.38
C GLU A 69 4.21 -5.32 -21.19
N ALA A 70 5.29 -5.55 -20.44
CA ALA A 70 5.12 -5.69 -19.01
C ALA A 70 4.39 -4.40 -18.60
N THR A 71 3.09 -4.50 -18.36
CA THR A 71 2.39 -3.41 -17.68
C THR A 71 3.21 -3.14 -16.43
N SER A 72 3.55 -1.88 -16.18
CA SER A 72 4.48 -1.43 -15.12
C SER A 72 4.07 -1.85 -13.70
N GLN A 73 2.99 -2.63 -13.56
CA GLN A 73 2.36 -3.03 -12.32
C GLN A 73 2.07 -4.54 -12.26
N PHE A 74 2.48 -5.34 -13.25
CA PHE A 74 2.32 -6.80 -13.16
C PHE A 74 2.94 -7.31 -11.86
N LEU A 75 2.21 -8.22 -11.18
CA LEU A 75 2.51 -8.77 -9.86
C LEU A 75 2.16 -7.85 -8.69
N GLY A 76 2.07 -6.54 -8.91
CA GLY A 76 1.86 -5.53 -7.88
C GLY A 76 0.48 -5.61 -7.22
N GLU A 77 -0.58 -5.79 -8.00
CA GLU A 77 -1.94 -5.90 -7.48
C GLU A 77 -2.10 -7.14 -6.59
N THR A 78 -1.60 -8.29 -7.07
CA THR A 78 -1.64 -9.54 -6.30
C THR A 78 -0.81 -9.42 -5.03
N ALA A 79 0.37 -8.80 -5.09
CA ALA A 79 1.24 -8.62 -3.94
C ALA A 79 0.58 -7.72 -2.88
N LEU A 80 0.08 -6.55 -3.27
CA LEU A 80 -0.60 -5.60 -2.37
C LEU A 80 -1.82 -6.21 -1.68
N ILE A 81 -2.68 -6.91 -2.45
CA ILE A 81 -3.88 -7.54 -1.89
C ILE A 81 -3.49 -8.69 -0.96
N THR A 82 -2.49 -9.50 -1.34
CA THR A 82 -2.01 -10.60 -0.51
C THR A 82 -1.44 -10.08 0.81
N GLU A 83 -0.60 -9.05 0.78
CA GLU A 83 -0.05 -8.40 1.98
C GLU A 83 -1.17 -7.92 2.90
N SER A 84 -2.11 -7.15 2.35
CA SER A 84 -3.25 -6.61 3.11
C SER A 84 -4.07 -7.70 3.79
N LEU A 85 -4.34 -8.81 3.08
CA LEU A 85 -5.08 -9.94 3.63
C LEU A 85 -4.27 -10.68 4.70
N LEU A 86 -2.96 -10.85 4.53
CA LEU A 86 -2.11 -11.46 5.56
C LEU A 86 -2.08 -10.64 6.84
N ASP A 87 -1.96 -9.31 6.73
CA ASP A 87 -1.91 -8.40 7.87
C ASP A 87 -3.23 -8.41 8.66
N VAL A 88 -4.37 -8.39 7.96
CA VAL A 88 -5.69 -8.61 8.58
C VAL A 88 -5.75 -9.99 9.25
N GLY A 89 -5.18 -11.02 8.61
CA GLY A 89 -5.09 -12.38 9.15
C GLY A 89 -4.31 -12.44 10.47
N GLN A 90 -3.26 -11.63 10.64
CA GLN A 90 -2.51 -11.56 11.89
C GLN A 90 -3.38 -11.04 13.04
N SER A 91 -4.23 -10.05 12.78
CA SER A 91 -5.07 -9.39 13.78
C SER A 91 -6.37 -10.13 14.08
N LEU A 92 -7.10 -10.57 13.05
CA LEU A 92 -8.47 -11.09 13.18
C LEU A 92 -8.57 -12.62 13.08
N LYS A 93 -7.49 -13.32 12.68
CA LYS A 93 -7.44 -14.79 12.56
C LYS A 93 -8.60 -15.38 11.73
N LEU A 94 -9.01 -14.68 10.66
CA LEU A 94 -10.12 -15.12 9.82
C LEU A 94 -9.72 -16.36 9.00
N PRO A 95 -10.45 -17.48 9.07
CA PRO A 95 -10.04 -18.74 8.45
C PRO A 95 -10.00 -18.69 6.91
N GLN A 96 -10.81 -17.83 6.28
CA GLN A 96 -10.88 -17.69 4.83
C GLN A 96 -9.65 -17.02 4.18
N ILE A 97 -8.74 -16.46 5.00
CA ILE A 97 -7.48 -15.84 4.57
C ILE A 97 -6.26 -16.58 5.15
N ASP A 98 -6.45 -17.81 5.63
CA ASP A 98 -5.32 -18.65 6.03
C ASP A 98 -4.42 -18.98 4.82
N THR A 99 -3.10 -18.98 5.03
CA THR A 99 -2.11 -19.21 3.95
C THR A 99 -2.20 -20.59 3.28
N SER A 100 -2.85 -21.56 3.93
CA SER A 100 -3.04 -22.92 3.41
C SER A 100 -4.30 -23.08 2.55
N VAL A 101 -5.24 -22.13 2.62
CA VAL A 101 -6.52 -22.19 1.89
C VAL A 101 -6.48 -21.35 0.61
N GLN A 102 -7.42 -21.61 -0.30
CA GLN A 102 -7.63 -20.75 -1.44
C GLN A 102 -8.46 -19.51 -1.04
N PRO A 103 -8.18 -18.33 -1.62
CA PRO A 103 -7.22 -18.06 -2.70
C PRO A 103 -5.77 -17.79 -2.24
N MET A 104 -5.51 -17.67 -0.93
CA MET A 104 -4.21 -17.24 -0.42
C MET A 104 -3.04 -18.14 -0.85
N LYS A 105 -3.24 -19.45 -0.80
CA LYS A 105 -2.25 -20.42 -1.29
C LYS A 105 -1.91 -20.20 -2.76
N GLY A 106 -2.92 -19.93 -3.60
CA GLY A 106 -2.76 -19.64 -5.02
C GLY A 106 -1.99 -18.34 -5.25
N ALA A 107 -2.35 -17.28 -4.52
CA ALA A 107 -1.68 -15.97 -4.59
C ALA A 107 -0.22 -16.02 -4.19
N ILE A 108 0.09 -16.65 -3.06
CA ILE A 108 1.48 -16.84 -2.63
C ILE A 108 2.26 -17.65 -3.66
N ASN A 109 1.63 -18.67 -4.26
CA ASN A 109 2.28 -19.44 -5.33
C ASN A 109 2.53 -18.58 -6.57
N PHE A 110 1.55 -17.78 -6.99
CA PHE A 110 1.68 -16.85 -8.11
C PHE A 110 2.85 -15.89 -7.91
N LEU A 111 2.96 -15.29 -6.72
CA LEU A 111 4.06 -14.37 -6.40
C LEU A 111 5.43 -15.04 -6.47
N VAL A 112 5.59 -16.30 -6.06
CA VAL A 112 6.92 -16.94 -6.02
C VAL A 112 7.33 -17.63 -7.33
N THR A 113 6.44 -17.70 -8.32
CA THR A 113 6.70 -18.36 -9.62
C THR A 113 6.74 -17.41 -10.80
N HIS A 114 6.50 -16.12 -10.58
CA HIS A 114 6.52 -15.11 -11.64
C HIS A 114 7.56 -14.06 -11.34
N ASP A 115 8.26 -13.63 -12.39
CA ASP A 115 9.24 -12.57 -12.29
C ASP A 115 8.53 -11.23 -12.11
N ASN A 116 8.98 -10.46 -11.13
CA ASN A 116 8.67 -9.05 -11.01
C ASN A 116 9.88 -8.24 -11.50
N LYS A 117 9.63 -7.03 -11.99
CA LYS A 117 10.67 -6.18 -12.57
C LYS A 117 10.59 -4.73 -12.12
N THR A 118 9.76 -4.40 -11.13
CA THR A 118 9.48 -3.01 -10.72
C THR A 118 9.63 -2.83 -9.22
N THR A 119 10.03 -1.63 -8.80
CA THR A 119 10.24 -1.30 -7.38
C THR A 119 8.98 -1.54 -6.55
N TYR A 120 7.80 -1.17 -7.07
CA TYR A 120 6.51 -1.39 -6.42
C TYR A 120 6.21 -2.87 -6.19
N ALA A 121 6.23 -3.66 -7.26
CA ALA A 121 5.90 -5.09 -7.16
C ALA A 121 6.93 -5.82 -6.29
N THR A 122 8.21 -5.47 -6.39
CA THR A 122 9.28 -6.03 -5.54
C THR A 122 9.07 -5.68 -4.08
N SER A 123 8.75 -4.42 -3.78
CA SER A 123 8.49 -4.00 -2.41
C SER A 123 7.35 -4.80 -1.79
N PHE A 124 6.20 -4.88 -2.47
CA PHE A 124 5.05 -5.61 -1.94
C PHE A 124 5.31 -7.12 -1.85
N GLN A 125 6.00 -7.70 -2.83
CA GLN A 125 6.42 -9.11 -2.78
C GLN A 125 7.31 -9.36 -1.56
N ALA A 126 8.29 -8.51 -1.31
CA ALA A 126 9.15 -8.60 -0.15
C ALA A 126 8.36 -8.54 1.17
N ASN A 127 7.40 -7.61 1.28
CA ASN A 127 6.52 -7.51 2.45
C ASN A 127 5.67 -8.77 2.65
N VAL A 128 5.06 -9.30 1.58
CA VAL A 128 4.33 -10.58 1.65
C VAL A 128 5.23 -11.70 2.16
N LEU A 129 6.42 -11.86 1.59
CA LEU A 129 7.32 -12.97 1.93
C LEU A 129 7.90 -12.84 3.35
N ALA A 130 8.08 -11.62 3.85
CA ALA A 130 8.49 -11.35 5.23
C ALA A 130 7.42 -11.80 6.26
N LEU A 131 6.13 -11.71 5.91
CA LEU A 131 5.02 -12.14 6.76
C LEU A 131 4.79 -13.66 6.77
N LEU A 132 5.44 -14.42 5.87
CA LEU A 132 5.29 -15.87 5.77
C LEU A 132 6.28 -16.63 6.66
N PRO A 133 5.99 -17.90 7.01
CA PRO A 133 6.98 -18.76 7.65
C PRO A 133 8.23 -18.87 6.78
N GLN A 134 9.41 -18.63 7.35
CA GLN A 134 10.69 -18.50 6.64
C GLN A 134 11.20 -19.83 6.06
N ARG A 135 10.50 -20.33 5.05
CA ARG A 135 10.82 -21.55 4.30
C ARG A 135 11.82 -21.23 3.19
N ARG A 136 12.68 -22.20 2.86
CA ARG A 136 13.75 -22.06 1.84
C ARG A 136 13.27 -21.44 0.52
N LYS A 137 12.09 -21.85 0.03
CA LYS A 137 11.53 -21.32 -1.24
C LYS A 137 11.18 -19.83 -1.17
N TYR A 138 10.67 -19.34 -0.04
CA TYR A 138 10.32 -17.93 0.14
C TYR A 138 11.57 -17.09 0.33
N GLN A 139 12.52 -17.57 1.14
CA GLN A 139 13.81 -16.90 1.31
C GLN A 139 14.61 -16.79 0.00
N ALA A 140 14.48 -17.75 -0.92
CA ALA A 140 15.14 -17.68 -2.21
C ALA A 140 14.64 -16.49 -3.04
N ILE A 141 13.31 -16.27 -3.07
CA ILE A 141 12.70 -15.13 -3.74
C ILE A 141 12.99 -13.84 -2.99
N LEU A 142 12.87 -13.82 -1.66
CA LEU A 142 13.16 -12.62 -0.86
C LEU A 142 14.63 -12.17 -0.99
N ARG A 143 15.58 -13.10 -1.13
CA ARG A 143 16.98 -12.76 -1.48
C ARG A 143 17.12 -12.18 -2.88
N TRP A 144 16.28 -12.61 -3.82
CA TRP A 144 16.24 -11.99 -5.15
C TRP A 144 15.68 -10.57 -5.05
N ASP A 145 14.59 -10.36 -4.29
CA ASP A 145 14.00 -9.04 -4.05
C ASP A 145 15.03 -8.09 -3.41
N ALA A 146 15.76 -8.57 -2.40
CA ALA A 146 16.85 -7.83 -1.74
C ALA A 146 17.88 -7.33 -2.76
N ARG A 147 18.40 -8.23 -3.60
CA ARG A 147 19.37 -7.86 -4.64
C ARG A 147 18.77 -6.88 -5.63
N PHE A 148 17.53 -7.10 -6.07
CA PHE A 148 16.86 -6.18 -6.98
C PHE A 148 16.79 -4.77 -6.37
N LEU A 149 16.33 -4.65 -5.13
CA LEU A 149 16.16 -3.36 -4.46
C LEU A 149 17.49 -2.64 -4.24
N VAL A 150 18.55 -3.35 -3.85
CA VAL A 150 19.88 -2.75 -3.67
C VAL A 150 20.46 -2.28 -5.01
N HIS A 151 20.33 -3.09 -6.07
CA HIS A 151 20.87 -2.75 -7.39
C HIS A 151 20.00 -1.74 -8.15
N SER A 152 18.75 -1.53 -7.73
CA SER A 152 17.83 -0.56 -8.32
C SER A 152 17.89 0.82 -7.66
N MET A 153 18.69 0.96 -6.61
CA MET A 153 18.88 2.23 -5.92
C MET A 153 19.82 3.13 -6.73
N HIS A 154 19.36 4.34 -7.01
CA HIS A 154 20.17 5.39 -7.62
C HIS A 154 21.38 5.70 -6.73
N THR A 155 22.46 6.21 -7.33
CA THR A 155 23.67 6.60 -6.58
C THR A 155 23.43 7.67 -5.50
N ASP A 156 22.35 8.46 -5.64
CA ASP A 156 21.90 9.44 -4.64
C ASP A 156 20.99 8.84 -3.54
N GLY A 157 20.75 7.52 -3.55
CA GLY A 157 19.90 6.81 -2.59
C GLY A 157 18.40 6.76 -2.93
N GLY A 158 17.97 7.43 -4.00
CA GLY A 158 16.59 7.39 -4.50
C GLY A 158 16.28 6.13 -5.31
N TYR A 159 15.01 5.86 -5.58
CA TYR A 159 14.57 4.83 -6.52
C TYR A 159 13.79 5.44 -7.68
N HIS A 160 13.76 4.72 -8.80
CA HIS A 160 12.97 5.08 -9.97
C HIS A 160 12.17 3.87 -10.48
N TYR A 161 11.47 4.03 -11.60
CA TYR A 161 10.82 2.94 -12.33
C TYR A 161 11.87 2.01 -12.93
N ALA A 162 12.52 1.18 -12.12
CA ALA A 162 13.44 0.17 -12.62
C ALA A 162 12.69 -0.80 -13.56
N TRP A 163 13.30 -1.13 -14.69
CA TRP A 163 12.86 -2.19 -15.61
C TRP A 163 13.88 -3.33 -15.55
N GLY A 164 13.77 -4.14 -14.50
CA GLY A 164 14.16 -5.54 -14.47
C GLY A 164 15.42 -6.00 -15.22
N THR A 165 16.58 -5.40 -14.94
CA THR A 165 17.85 -6.11 -15.04
C THR A 165 18.79 -5.68 -13.92
N ALA A 166 19.72 -6.56 -13.54
CA ALA A 166 20.86 -6.20 -12.70
C ALA A 166 21.77 -5.14 -13.35
N ASP A 167 21.53 -4.80 -14.63
CA ASP A 167 22.17 -3.72 -15.38
C ASP A 167 21.37 -2.41 -15.24
N TYR A 168 21.22 -1.93 -14.01
CA TYR A 168 20.62 -0.61 -13.73
C TYR A 168 21.27 0.50 -14.59
N ALA A 169 22.60 0.47 -14.70
CA ALA A 169 23.38 1.42 -15.50
C ALA A 169 23.05 1.45 -17.00
N LYS A 170 22.44 0.39 -17.54
CA LYS A 170 22.07 0.31 -18.97
C LYS A 170 20.75 0.99 -19.28
N TYR A 171 19.80 0.96 -18.34
CA TYR A 171 18.44 1.47 -18.54
C TYR A 171 18.21 2.82 -17.90
N PHE A 172 19.02 3.17 -16.89
CA PHE A 172 18.97 4.46 -16.22
C PHE A 172 20.40 4.99 -16.12
N PRO A 173 20.80 5.94 -16.99
CA PRO A 173 22.03 6.66 -16.75
C PRO A 173 21.93 7.30 -15.35
N ASN A 174 23.00 7.22 -14.55
CA ASN A 174 23.07 7.87 -13.23
C ASN A 174 23.05 9.40 -13.41
N VAL A 175 21.89 9.94 -13.73
CA VAL A 175 21.63 11.37 -13.88
C VAL A 175 21.23 11.86 -12.49
N PRO A 176 22.00 12.77 -11.87
CA PRO A 176 21.66 13.30 -10.56
C PRO A 176 20.22 13.82 -10.53
N GLY A 177 19.45 13.36 -9.56
CA GLY A 177 18.04 13.74 -9.42
C GLY A 177 17.03 12.97 -10.29
N ASP A 178 17.44 11.99 -11.10
CA ASP A 178 16.53 11.14 -11.89
C ASP A 178 15.96 9.96 -11.07
N TRP A 179 15.31 10.32 -9.97
CA TRP A 179 14.60 9.42 -9.06
C TRP A 179 13.31 10.09 -8.62
N ASP A 180 12.36 9.33 -8.09
CA ASP A 180 11.10 9.91 -7.60
C ASP A 180 10.78 9.47 -6.17
N ASN A 181 10.14 10.39 -5.44
CA ASN A 181 9.80 10.20 -4.04
C ASN A 181 8.90 8.99 -3.79
N SER A 182 8.08 8.61 -4.77
CA SER A 182 7.11 7.51 -4.60
C SER A 182 7.83 6.16 -4.67
N ASN A 183 8.58 5.89 -5.73
CA ASN A 183 9.41 4.70 -5.86
C ASN A 183 10.41 4.60 -4.70
N THR A 184 10.96 5.73 -4.25
CA THR A 184 11.89 5.74 -3.11
C THR A 184 11.25 5.21 -1.83
N GLN A 185 10.02 5.64 -1.52
CA GLN A 185 9.30 5.14 -0.35
C GLN A 185 9.04 3.64 -0.41
N TYR A 186 8.64 3.12 -1.58
CA TYR A 186 8.44 1.68 -1.76
C TYR A 186 9.76 0.90 -1.77
N GLY A 187 10.80 1.43 -2.39
CA GLY A 187 12.13 0.81 -2.36
C GLY A 187 12.63 0.60 -0.93
N VAL A 188 12.53 1.64 -0.11
CA VAL A 188 12.87 1.60 1.32
C VAL A 188 11.94 0.66 2.10
N LEU A 189 10.63 0.67 1.83
CA LEU A 189 9.67 -0.22 2.49
C LEU A 189 9.98 -1.70 2.20
N GLY A 190 10.30 -2.05 0.96
CA GLY A 190 10.72 -3.39 0.57
C GLY A 190 12.04 -3.81 1.22
N ALA A 191 13.02 -2.90 1.24
CA ALA A 191 14.31 -3.13 1.87
C ALA A 191 14.15 -3.38 3.38
N TRP A 192 13.31 -2.58 4.04
CA TRP A 192 12.94 -2.80 5.45
C TRP A 192 12.31 -4.17 5.67
N ALA A 193 11.41 -4.63 4.80
CA ALA A 193 10.78 -5.95 4.91
C ALA A 193 11.79 -7.10 4.78
N VAL A 194 12.79 -6.96 3.89
CA VAL A 194 13.90 -7.92 3.74
C VAL A 194 14.69 -8.04 5.05
N GLU A 195 15.11 -6.91 5.61
CA GLU A 195 15.84 -6.85 6.89
C GLU A 195 14.98 -7.40 8.04
N HIS A 196 13.69 -7.06 8.08
CA HIS A 196 12.75 -7.56 9.08
C HIS A 196 12.61 -9.09 9.04
N ALA A 197 12.75 -9.71 7.86
CA ALA A 197 12.77 -11.16 7.69
C ALA A 197 14.12 -11.82 8.08
N GLY A 198 15.11 -11.03 8.51
CA GLY A 198 16.42 -11.49 8.94
C GLY A 198 17.42 -11.72 7.80
N LEU A 199 17.19 -11.12 6.63
CA LEU A 199 18.16 -11.11 5.53
C LEU A 199 18.88 -9.77 5.50
N SER A 200 20.21 -9.81 5.39
CA SER A 200 21.01 -8.61 5.17
C SER A 200 20.89 -8.14 3.71
N LEU A 201 20.71 -6.83 3.53
CA LEU A 201 20.78 -6.16 2.22
C LEU A 201 22.21 -6.07 1.67
#